data_AF-A0A6A6MH62-F1
#
_entry.id   AF-A0A6A6MH62-F1
#
_cell.length_a   1.000
_cell.length_b   1.000
_cell.length_c   1.000
_cell.angle_alpha   90.00
_cell.angle_beta   90.00
_cell.angle_gamma   90.00
#
_symmetry.space_group_name_H-M   'P 1'
#
loop_
_entity.id
_entity.type
_entity.pdbx_description
1 polymer ?
#
loop_
_entity_poly.entity_id
_entity_poly.type
_entity_poly.pdbx_seq_one_letter_code
_entity_poly.pdbx_strand_id
1 'polypeptide(L)'
;MSLSPMILGLTSCDSLAHYAIFLPFLFRPLSNEDEKALERLQEMETRLSREERNCGHSTDVNKLHALKYLLIQLLLQVLLRPGEFSEAVSELVICYKKAFAASDLLDTSGEDELDSDGSPELMDVLVDTLLSLLPQSSAPMRSAIEQVFKYFCDEVTNDGLLQMLRVIKKDLKSARHQEPDSEDDDDDEDFLGIEEDEIDEAEIGETVEIEEQTDDSEAVVEADEAVKESPIDSDDSDGGMDDDAMFRMDTYLAQIFKERKNQAGGETAQSQLVLFKLRVLSLLEIYLHENPGKPQVLTLYSNLASALVKPHTTEISEQLGQRIWGILQKKIFKAKDFPKGEAVQLSTLESLLEKNLKLASKPFKRKKSAVPSKKKQSASWKRHKMIISLAQNSTYWILKIIDARKFSDSELQRVFDILKGLVGYFDSKKSQIKSEFLKEIFRRRPWIGHHLFGFLLEKCGSAKSEFRRVDALDLVMEILKSMVSSGTDESSPMHQKRC
;
A
#
# COMPACT_ATOMS: atom_id res chain seq x y z
N MET A 1 -37.78 -39.11 -11.41
CA MET A 1 -37.77 -37.88 -10.58
C MET A 1 -37.76 -36.71 -11.53
N SER A 2 -38.78 -35.87 -11.42
CA SER A 2 -39.12 -34.77 -12.32
C SER A 2 -38.03 -33.70 -12.29
N LEU A 3 -37.51 -33.32 -13.46
CA LEU A 3 -36.78 -32.08 -13.64
C LEU A 3 -37.68 -30.91 -13.21
N SER A 4 -37.20 -30.12 -12.26
CA SER A 4 -37.90 -28.92 -11.80
C SER A 4 -37.74 -27.81 -12.86
N PRO A 5 -38.76 -27.00 -13.20
CA PRO A 5 -38.68 -25.94 -14.21
C PRO A 5 -37.77 -24.76 -13.85
N MET A 6 -36.99 -24.85 -12.76
CA MET A 6 -36.35 -23.74 -12.06
C MET A 6 -35.13 -23.14 -12.80
N ILE A 7 -34.67 -23.77 -13.89
CA ILE A 7 -33.52 -23.29 -14.69
C ILE A 7 -33.98 -22.52 -15.96
N LEU A 8 -35.26 -22.57 -16.31
CA LEU A 8 -35.81 -21.96 -17.53
C LEU A 8 -36.32 -20.51 -17.33
N GLY A 9 -36.17 -19.94 -16.13
CA GLY A 9 -36.74 -18.64 -15.75
C GLY A 9 -35.92 -17.40 -16.10
N LEU A 10 -34.71 -17.51 -16.65
CA LEU A 10 -33.90 -16.35 -17.05
C LEU A 10 -34.26 -15.92 -18.48
N THR A 11 -35.47 -15.40 -18.66
CA THR A 11 -35.93 -14.82 -19.93
C THR A 11 -35.62 -13.32 -19.97
N SER A 12 -34.38 -12.99 -20.31
CA SER A 12 -34.07 -11.77 -21.05
C SER A 12 -33.00 -12.10 -22.09
N CYS A 13 -33.25 -11.70 -23.33
CA CYS A 13 -32.69 -12.28 -24.55
C CYS A 13 -31.17 -12.10 -24.77
N ASP A 14 -30.44 -11.48 -23.85
CA ASP A 14 -28.98 -11.27 -23.98
C ASP A 14 -28.14 -12.33 -23.25
N SER A 15 -28.76 -13.28 -22.54
CA SER A 15 -28.04 -14.29 -21.72
C SER A 15 -27.83 -15.65 -22.41
N LEU A 16 -28.18 -15.79 -23.69
CA LEU A 16 -28.15 -17.06 -24.42
C LEU A 16 -26.73 -17.61 -24.66
N ALA A 17 -25.69 -16.78 -24.63
CA ALA A 17 -24.30 -17.22 -24.77
C ALA A 17 -23.75 -17.92 -23.51
N HIS A 18 -24.34 -17.66 -22.33
CA HIS A 18 -23.90 -18.28 -21.08
C HIS A 18 -24.41 -19.72 -20.90
N TYR A 19 -25.53 -20.09 -21.52
CA TYR A 19 -26.17 -21.40 -21.34
C TYR A 19 -25.36 -22.57 -21.93
N ALA A 20 -24.50 -22.34 -22.92
CA ALA A 20 -23.73 -23.40 -23.58
C ALA A 20 -22.56 -23.93 -22.73
N ILE A 21 -22.11 -23.19 -21.71
CA ILE A 21 -20.94 -23.54 -20.89
C ILE A 21 -21.32 -24.45 -19.70
N PHE A 22 -22.59 -24.51 -19.31
CA PHE A 22 -23.07 -25.23 -18.10
C PHE A 22 -23.41 -26.71 -18.27
N LEU A 23 -23.43 -27.22 -19.50
CA LEU A 23 -23.88 -28.60 -19.78
C LEU A 23 -23.09 -29.72 -19.08
N PRO A 24 -21.77 -29.61 -18.81
CA PRO A 24 -21.03 -30.68 -18.12
C PRO A 24 -21.21 -30.70 -16.58
N PHE A 25 -21.64 -29.60 -15.95
CA PHE A 25 -21.67 -29.46 -14.48
C PHE A 25 -23.00 -29.90 -13.83
N LEU A 26 -24.03 -30.17 -14.64
CA LEU A 26 -25.38 -30.55 -14.19
C LEU A 26 -25.49 -31.95 -13.54
N PHE A 27 -24.38 -32.69 -13.38
CA PHE A 27 -24.40 -34.08 -12.93
C PHE A 27 -23.88 -34.32 -11.50
N ARG A 28 -23.49 -33.28 -10.76
CA ARG A 28 -23.12 -33.41 -9.34
C ARG A 28 -24.22 -32.83 -8.44
N PRO A 29 -24.78 -33.60 -7.49
CA PRO A 29 -25.70 -33.05 -6.50
C PRO A 29 -24.98 -31.99 -5.66
N LEU A 30 -25.59 -30.81 -5.56
CA LEU A 30 -25.12 -29.76 -4.66
C LEU A 30 -25.40 -30.17 -3.20
N SER A 31 -24.62 -29.63 -2.25
CA SER A 31 -24.96 -29.78 -0.84
C SER A 31 -26.19 -28.92 -0.51
N ASN A 32 -26.91 -29.25 0.57
CA ASN A 32 -28.04 -28.43 1.06
C ASN A 32 -27.59 -26.99 1.39
N GLU A 33 -26.33 -26.80 1.79
CA GLU A 33 -25.77 -25.47 2.05
C GLU A 33 -25.53 -24.68 0.76
N ASP A 34 -25.01 -25.33 -0.28
CA ASP A 34 -24.79 -24.72 -1.59
C ASP A 34 -26.11 -24.41 -2.31
N GLU A 35 -27.11 -25.28 -2.19
CA GLU A 35 -28.47 -25.02 -2.72
C GLU A 35 -29.07 -23.79 -2.06
N LYS A 36 -28.99 -23.68 -0.73
CA LYS A 36 -29.43 -22.47 0.00
C LYS A 36 -28.63 -21.23 -0.37
N ALA A 37 -27.32 -21.36 -0.56
CA ALA A 37 -26.47 -20.26 -0.99
C ALA A 37 -26.88 -19.78 -2.39
N LEU A 38 -27.15 -20.72 -3.31
CA LEU A 38 -27.60 -20.41 -4.67
C LEU A 38 -28.97 -19.71 -4.66
N GLU A 39 -29.93 -20.21 -3.89
CA GLU A 39 -31.25 -19.59 -3.75
C GLU A 39 -31.15 -18.16 -3.21
N ARG A 40 -30.32 -17.93 -2.19
CA ARG A 40 -30.09 -16.59 -1.63
C ARG A 40 -29.44 -15.64 -2.64
N LEU A 41 -28.44 -16.10 -3.39
CA LEU A 41 -27.79 -15.30 -4.42
C LEU A 41 -28.74 -14.94 -5.56
N GLN A 42 -29.57 -15.89 -5.99
CA GLN A 42 -30.57 -15.67 -7.03
C GLN A 42 -31.65 -14.69 -6.56
N GLU A 43 -32.19 -14.87 -5.35
CA GLU A 43 -33.16 -13.94 -4.77
C GLU A 43 -32.59 -12.52 -4.74
N MET A 44 -31.34 -12.39 -4.30
CA MET A 44 -30.63 -11.11 -4.22
C MET A 44 -30.37 -10.47 -5.58
N GLU A 45 -29.89 -11.23 -6.55
CA GLU A 45 -29.66 -10.75 -7.92
C GLU A 45 -30.98 -10.22 -8.51
N THR A 46 -32.09 -10.94 -8.35
CA THR A 46 -33.37 -10.50 -8.89
C THR A 46 -33.89 -9.24 -8.21
N ARG A 47 -33.55 -9.05 -6.92
CA ARG A 47 -33.90 -7.84 -6.16
C ARG A 47 -33.09 -6.65 -6.64
N LEU A 48 -31.77 -6.79 -6.74
CA LEU A 48 -30.87 -5.79 -7.31
C LEU A 48 -31.24 -5.43 -8.74
N SER A 49 -31.56 -6.40 -9.58
CA SER A 49 -32.02 -6.17 -10.95
C SER A 49 -33.35 -5.39 -11.01
N ARG A 50 -34.19 -5.46 -9.97
CA ARG A 50 -35.41 -4.63 -9.87
C ARG A 50 -35.07 -3.23 -9.39
N GLU A 51 -34.26 -3.11 -8.35
CA GLU A 51 -33.77 -1.82 -7.83
C GLU A 51 -33.01 -1.03 -8.90
N GLU A 52 -32.10 -1.65 -9.64
CA GLU A 52 -31.33 -1.04 -10.73
C GLU A 52 -32.23 -0.47 -11.84
N ARG A 53 -33.37 -1.12 -12.14
CA ARG A 53 -34.36 -0.61 -13.12
C ARG A 53 -35.20 0.54 -12.56
N ASN A 54 -35.38 0.59 -11.25
CA ASN A 54 -36.20 1.59 -10.56
C ASN A 54 -35.39 2.83 -10.17
N CYS A 55 -34.07 2.70 -10.00
CA CYS A 55 -33.16 3.80 -9.76
C CYS A 55 -32.86 4.55 -11.06
N GLY A 56 -33.11 5.87 -11.08
CA GLY A 56 -32.63 6.75 -12.17
C GLY A 56 -31.10 6.89 -12.18
N HIS A 57 -30.53 7.65 -13.12
CA HIS A 57 -29.08 7.90 -13.23
C HIS A 57 -28.48 8.57 -11.97
N SER A 58 -28.14 7.77 -10.97
CA SER A 58 -27.54 8.16 -9.69
C SER A 58 -26.33 7.29 -9.39
N THR A 59 -25.46 7.74 -8.48
CA THR A 59 -24.29 6.98 -8.00
C THR A 59 -24.70 5.62 -7.41
N ASP A 60 -25.93 5.50 -6.92
CA ASP A 60 -26.49 4.25 -6.40
C ASP A 60 -26.64 3.19 -7.49
N VAL A 61 -26.93 3.57 -8.74
CA VAL A 61 -27.00 2.60 -9.85
C VAL A 61 -25.66 1.92 -10.08
N ASN A 62 -24.55 2.66 -9.97
CA ASN A 62 -23.23 2.09 -10.14
C ASN A 62 -22.85 1.18 -8.97
N LYS A 63 -23.22 1.53 -7.72
CA LYS A 63 -23.08 0.67 -6.53
C LYS A 63 -23.86 -0.63 -6.72
N LEU A 64 -25.12 -0.54 -7.13
CA LEU A 64 -26.00 -1.69 -7.41
C LEU A 64 -25.43 -2.57 -8.53
N HIS A 65 -24.94 -1.97 -9.61
CA HIS A 65 -24.36 -2.67 -10.74
C HIS A 65 -23.09 -3.45 -10.35
N ALA A 66 -22.18 -2.82 -9.60
CA ALA A 66 -20.95 -3.47 -9.13
C ALA A 66 -21.26 -4.66 -8.22
N LEU A 67 -22.23 -4.50 -7.30
CA LEU A 67 -22.66 -5.58 -6.40
C LEU A 67 -23.32 -6.72 -7.15
N LYS A 68 -24.21 -6.41 -8.09
CA LYS A 68 -24.85 -7.42 -8.95
C LYS A 68 -23.80 -8.21 -9.73
N TYR A 69 -22.79 -7.54 -10.29
CA TYR A 69 -21.71 -8.22 -10.98
C TYR A 69 -20.93 -9.16 -10.05
N LEU A 70 -20.62 -8.72 -8.82
CA LEU A 70 -19.97 -9.56 -7.81
C LEU A 70 -20.82 -10.78 -7.44
N LEU A 71 -22.12 -10.62 -7.26
CA LEU A 71 -23.04 -11.72 -6.94
C LEU A 71 -23.14 -12.73 -8.08
N ILE A 72 -23.17 -12.27 -9.33
CA ILE A 72 -23.12 -13.16 -10.50
C ILE A 72 -21.81 -13.95 -10.48
N GLN A 73 -20.67 -13.30 -10.25
CA GLN A 73 -19.39 -14.01 -10.15
C GLN A 73 -19.39 -15.03 -9.00
N LEU A 74 -19.98 -14.69 -7.85
CA LEU A 74 -20.05 -15.59 -6.70
C LEU A 74 -20.97 -16.78 -6.97
N LEU A 75 -22.09 -16.56 -7.67
CA LEU A 75 -22.99 -17.61 -8.13
C LEU A 75 -22.25 -18.61 -9.04
N LEU A 76 -21.48 -18.11 -10.00
CA LEU A 76 -20.63 -18.93 -10.86
C LEU A 76 -19.63 -19.75 -10.03
N GLN A 77 -19.01 -19.15 -9.01
CA GLN A 77 -18.04 -19.85 -8.17
C GLN A 77 -18.68 -20.94 -7.30
N VAL A 78 -19.88 -20.71 -6.73
CA VAL A 78 -20.62 -21.74 -5.98
C VAL A 78 -20.90 -22.97 -6.86
N LEU A 79 -21.26 -22.74 -8.14
CA LEU A 79 -21.50 -23.83 -9.08
C LEU A 79 -20.22 -24.57 -9.47
N LEU A 80 -19.10 -23.86 -9.65
CA LEU A 80 -17.82 -24.44 -10.02
C LEU A 80 -17.13 -25.17 -8.86
N ARG A 81 -17.31 -24.67 -7.64
CA ARG A 81 -16.59 -25.08 -6.42
C ARG A 81 -17.55 -25.12 -5.21
N PRO A 82 -18.42 -26.15 -5.15
CA PRO A 82 -19.38 -26.29 -4.06
C PRO A 82 -18.69 -26.48 -2.69
N GLY A 83 -19.27 -25.91 -1.65
CA GLY A 83 -18.81 -25.99 -0.26
C GLY A 83 -17.74 -24.97 0.13
N GLU A 84 -17.29 -24.10 -0.79
CA GLU A 84 -16.22 -23.12 -0.50
C GLU A 84 -16.72 -21.71 -0.17
N PHE A 85 -17.94 -21.36 -0.56
CA PHE A 85 -18.39 -19.96 -0.60
C PHE A 85 -19.63 -19.66 0.25
N SER A 86 -20.20 -20.63 1.00
CA SER A 86 -21.47 -20.42 1.71
C SER A 86 -21.40 -19.31 2.77
N GLU A 87 -20.26 -19.16 3.43
CA GLU A 87 -19.97 -18.11 4.41
C GLU A 87 -19.91 -16.73 3.75
N ALA A 88 -19.04 -16.57 2.75
CA ALA A 88 -18.92 -15.33 1.97
C ALA A 88 -20.25 -14.90 1.33
N VAL A 89 -21.05 -15.86 0.85
CA VAL A 89 -22.42 -15.61 0.37
C VAL A 89 -23.29 -15.05 1.49
N SER A 90 -23.27 -15.67 2.67
CA SER A 90 -24.11 -15.26 3.79
C SER A 90 -23.74 -13.86 4.30
N GLU A 91 -22.45 -13.56 4.43
CA GLU A 91 -21.94 -12.24 4.82
C GLU A 91 -22.28 -11.16 3.79
N LEU A 92 -22.01 -11.40 2.51
CA LEU A 92 -22.32 -10.45 1.44
C LEU A 92 -23.82 -10.15 1.37
N VAL A 93 -24.65 -11.18 1.56
CA VAL A 93 -26.11 -11.06 1.63
C VAL A 93 -26.54 -10.17 2.81
N ILE A 94 -25.88 -10.29 3.97
CA ILE A 94 -26.15 -9.47 5.15
C ILE A 94 -25.72 -8.02 4.91
N CYS A 95 -24.49 -7.80 4.42
CA CYS A 95 -23.95 -6.48 4.11
C CYS A 95 -24.88 -5.74 3.14
N TYR A 96 -25.30 -6.41 2.08
CA TYR A 96 -26.22 -5.84 1.10
C TYR A 96 -27.61 -5.58 1.70
N LYS A 97 -28.19 -6.54 2.43
CA LYS A 97 -29.50 -6.32 3.05
C LYS A 97 -29.50 -5.11 3.96
N LYS A 98 -28.45 -4.90 4.76
CA LYS A 98 -28.38 -3.74 5.66
C LYS A 98 -28.06 -2.44 4.92
N ALA A 99 -27.14 -2.45 3.96
CA ALA A 99 -26.79 -1.25 3.19
C ALA A 99 -27.96 -0.70 2.35
N PHE A 100 -28.85 -1.59 1.85
CA PHE A 100 -29.93 -1.19 0.95
C PHE A 100 -31.34 -1.28 1.55
N ALA A 101 -31.57 -2.01 2.65
CA ALA A 101 -32.85 -1.94 3.37
C ALA A 101 -33.08 -0.57 4.06
N ALA A 102 -32.02 0.23 4.23
CA ALA A 102 -32.14 1.64 4.62
C ALA A 102 -32.96 2.47 3.61
N SER A 103 -33.09 2.02 2.34
CA SER A 103 -33.88 2.70 1.31
C SER A 103 -35.37 2.35 1.35
N ASP A 104 -35.73 1.12 1.78
CA ASP A 104 -37.12 0.64 1.81
C ASP A 104 -37.94 1.18 3.01
N LEU A 105 -37.29 1.76 4.03
CA LEU A 105 -37.95 2.25 5.25
C LEU A 105 -38.45 3.71 5.17
N LEU A 106 -38.30 4.39 4.03
CA LEU A 106 -38.81 5.74 3.86
C LEU A 106 -40.35 5.85 3.72
N ASP A 107 -41.09 4.72 3.70
CA ASP A 107 -42.55 4.71 3.56
C ASP A 107 -43.35 4.11 4.73
N THR A 108 -42.73 3.77 5.88
CA THR A 108 -43.49 3.40 7.09
C THR A 108 -43.06 4.19 8.31
N SER A 109 -43.91 5.15 8.67
CA SER A 109 -43.90 5.86 9.95
C SER A 109 -43.97 4.89 11.14
N GLY A 110 -43.00 4.96 12.04
CA GLY A 110 -43.10 4.31 13.35
C GLY A 110 -41.73 4.10 14.01
N GLU A 111 -41.31 5.09 14.79
CA GLU A 111 -40.43 5.01 15.97
C GLU A 111 -39.53 3.76 16.09
N ASP A 112 -38.34 3.84 15.50
CA ASP A 112 -37.10 3.29 16.04
C ASP A 112 -35.95 4.06 15.36
N GLU A 113 -35.46 5.11 16.02
CA GLU A 113 -34.20 5.77 15.68
C GLU A 113 -33.06 4.79 15.96
N LEU A 114 -32.75 3.94 14.98
CA LEU A 114 -31.43 3.33 14.84
C LEU A 114 -30.72 4.11 13.75
N ASP A 115 -29.66 4.80 14.16
CA ASP A 115 -28.82 5.72 13.39
C ASP A 115 -28.70 5.32 11.91
N SER A 116 -29.25 6.17 11.03
CA SER A 116 -29.05 6.06 9.59
C SER A 116 -27.67 6.64 9.22
N ASP A 117 -26.63 5.84 9.41
CA ASP A 117 -25.37 5.97 8.68
C ASP A 117 -24.74 4.58 8.62
N GLY A 118 -24.07 4.22 7.53
CA GLY A 118 -23.49 2.88 7.34
C GLY A 118 -22.63 2.48 8.54
N SER A 119 -23.16 1.62 9.42
CA SER A 119 -22.50 1.31 10.68
C SER A 119 -21.08 0.80 10.40
N PRO A 120 -20.03 1.33 11.06
CA PRO A 120 -18.62 0.99 10.81
C PRO A 120 -18.36 -0.52 10.71
N GLU A 121 -19.06 -1.30 11.54
CA GLU A 121 -19.00 -2.76 11.57
C GLU A 121 -19.38 -3.42 10.23
N LEU A 122 -20.31 -2.85 9.45
CA LEU A 122 -20.72 -3.43 8.16
C LEU A 122 -19.67 -3.24 7.08
N MET A 123 -18.97 -2.11 7.11
CA MET A 123 -17.89 -1.83 6.18
C MET A 123 -16.69 -2.73 6.46
N ASP A 124 -16.46 -3.05 7.73
CA ASP A 124 -15.45 -4.02 8.13
C ASP A 124 -15.81 -5.44 7.68
N VAL A 125 -17.06 -5.87 7.86
CA VAL A 125 -17.53 -7.16 7.33
C VAL A 125 -17.41 -7.19 5.80
N LEU A 126 -17.78 -6.13 5.08
CA LEU A 126 -17.61 -6.08 3.63
C LEU A 126 -16.14 -6.24 3.23
N VAL A 127 -15.22 -5.51 3.87
CA VAL A 127 -13.78 -5.64 3.59
C VAL A 127 -13.29 -7.04 3.90
N ASP A 128 -13.72 -7.65 5.00
CA ASP A 128 -13.39 -9.04 5.36
C ASP A 128 -13.87 -10.04 4.31
N THR A 129 -15.13 -9.93 3.89
CA THR A 129 -15.69 -10.77 2.83
C THR A 129 -14.95 -10.58 1.50
N LEU A 130 -14.56 -9.36 1.12
CA LEU A 130 -13.75 -9.15 -0.08
C LEU A 130 -12.36 -9.79 0.07
N LEU A 131 -11.72 -9.66 1.23
CA LEU A 131 -10.43 -10.28 1.53
C LEU A 131 -10.50 -11.81 1.55
N SER A 132 -11.62 -12.42 1.94
CA SER A 132 -11.81 -13.87 1.91
C SER A 132 -12.06 -14.42 0.49
N LEU A 133 -12.52 -13.58 -0.44
CA LEU A 133 -12.72 -13.95 -1.85
C LEU A 133 -11.44 -13.79 -2.70
N LEU A 134 -10.52 -12.91 -2.31
CA LEU A 134 -9.34 -12.55 -3.10
C LEU A 134 -8.25 -13.62 -3.25
N PRO A 135 -7.96 -14.52 -2.29
CA PRO A 135 -6.89 -15.51 -2.43
C PRO A 135 -7.06 -16.43 -3.65
N GLN A 136 -8.29 -16.77 -4.03
CA GLN A 136 -8.60 -17.71 -5.11
C GLN A 136 -9.53 -17.12 -6.17
N SER A 137 -9.54 -15.79 -6.30
CA SER A 137 -10.38 -15.08 -7.26
C SER A 137 -9.84 -15.19 -8.68
N SER A 138 -10.71 -15.59 -9.62
CA SER A 138 -10.45 -15.46 -11.06
C SER A 138 -10.35 -13.98 -11.49
N ALA A 139 -9.80 -13.69 -12.67
CA ALA A 139 -9.71 -12.31 -13.16
C ALA A 139 -11.07 -11.56 -13.19
N PRO A 140 -12.19 -12.15 -13.64
CA PRO A 140 -13.51 -11.53 -13.56
C PRO A 140 -13.97 -11.27 -12.12
N MET A 141 -13.72 -12.21 -11.21
CA MET A 141 -14.03 -12.04 -9.78
C MET A 141 -13.23 -10.89 -9.17
N ARG A 142 -11.93 -10.78 -9.48
CA ARG A 142 -11.09 -9.66 -9.04
C ARG A 142 -11.63 -8.31 -9.52
N SER A 143 -11.97 -8.22 -10.81
CA SER A 143 -12.56 -7.01 -11.37
C SER A 143 -13.88 -6.63 -10.67
N ALA A 144 -14.72 -7.63 -10.34
CA ALA A 144 -15.95 -7.38 -9.59
C ALA A 144 -15.68 -6.86 -8.17
N ILE A 145 -14.73 -7.47 -7.45
CA ILE A 145 -14.30 -7.05 -6.12
C ILE A 145 -13.74 -5.63 -6.16
N GLU A 146 -12.88 -5.31 -7.12
CA GLU A 146 -12.31 -3.97 -7.32
C GLU A 146 -13.38 -2.91 -7.61
N GLN A 147 -14.39 -3.24 -8.43
CA GLN A 147 -15.51 -2.33 -8.70
C GLN A 147 -16.36 -2.07 -7.46
N VAL A 148 -16.70 -3.12 -6.69
CA VAL A 148 -17.43 -2.94 -5.42
C VAL A 148 -16.59 -2.08 -4.48
N PHE A 149 -15.34 -2.43 -4.25
CA PHE A 149 -14.47 -1.66 -3.37
C PHE A 149 -14.38 -0.19 -3.80
N LYS A 150 -14.23 0.10 -5.09
CA LYS A 150 -14.19 1.48 -5.61
C LYS A 150 -15.39 2.31 -5.18
N TYR A 151 -16.61 1.79 -5.28
CA TYR A 151 -17.80 2.57 -4.95
C TYR A 151 -18.09 2.68 -3.46
N PHE A 152 -17.47 1.84 -2.63
CA PHE A 152 -17.67 1.81 -1.19
C PHE A 152 -16.44 2.28 -0.39
N CYS A 153 -15.31 2.56 -1.05
CA CYS A 153 -14.05 2.89 -0.38
C CYS A 153 -14.08 4.17 0.45
N ASP A 154 -15.03 5.07 0.17
CA ASP A 154 -15.21 6.30 0.95
C ASP A 154 -15.77 6.04 2.36
N GLU A 155 -16.50 4.95 2.53
CA GLU A 155 -17.14 4.51 3.78
C GLU A 155 -16.25 3.51 4.55
N VAL A 156 -15.13 3.07 3.95
CA VAL A 156 -14.22 2.10 4.59
C VAL A 156 -13.60 2.69 5.86
N THR A 157 -13.68 1.92 6.95
CA THR A 157 -13.18 2.33 8.26
C THR A 157 -11.65 2.20 8.35
N ASN A 158 -11.09 2.72 9.45
CA ASN A 158 -9.66 2.51 9.75
C ASN A 158 -9.34 1.02 9.98
N ASP A 159 -10.26 0.25 10.58
CA ASP A 159 -10.07 -1.16 10.90
C ASP A 159 -10.04 -2.01 9.63
N GLY A 160 -10.97 -1.78 8.70
CA GLY A 160 -10.93 -2.40 7.37
C GLY A 160 -9.61 -2.11 6.62
N LEU A 161 -9.11 -0.87 6.65
CA LEU A 161 -7.79 -0.55 6.07
C LEU A 161 -6.64 -1.28 6.78
N LEU A 162 -6.67 -1.36 8.11
CA LEU A 162 -5.65 -2.06 8.90
C LEU A 162 -5.67 -3.56 8.62
N GLN A 163 -6.83 -4.16 8.37
CA GLN A 163 -6.98 -5.55 7.97
C GLN A 163 -6.29 -5.83 6.63
N MET A 164 -6.48 -4.96 5.63
CA MET A 164 -5.79 -5.04 4.34
C MET A 164 -4.27 -4.88 4.51
N LEU A 165 -3.82 -3.91 5.32
CA LEU A 165 -2.41 -3.69 5.60
C LEU A 165 -1.76 -4.86 6.34
N ARG A 166 -2.52 -5.59 7.17
CA ARG A 166 -2.07 -6.80 7.85
C ARG A 166 -1.71 -7.89 6.86
N VAL A 167 -2.49 -8.04 5.78
CA VAL A 167 -2.16 -8.96 4.67
C VAL A 167 -0.82 -8.57 4.04
N ILE A 168 -0.61 -7.29 3.76
CA ILE A 168 0.67 -6.80 3.18
C ILE A 168 1.86 -7.13 4.09
N LYS A 169 1.69 -6.97 5.41
CA LYS A 169 2.71 -7.25 6.43
C LYS A 169 2.94 -8.73 6.71
N LYS A 170 2.01 -9.62 6.36
CA LYS A 170 2.10 -11.05 6.68
C LYS A 170 3.26 -11.69 5.94
N ASP A 171 4.13 -12.38 6.66
CA ASP A 171 5.15 -13.25 6.06
C ASP A 171 4.91 -14.68 6.54
N LEU A 172 5.11 -15.67 5.64
CA LEU A 172 5.15 -17.06 6.07
C LEU A 172 6.46 -17.26 6.82
N LYS A 173 6.40 -17.52 8.12
CA LYS A 173 7.57 -17.96 8.87
C LYS A 173 8.11 -19.20 8.15
N SER A 174 9.37 -19.14 7.74
CA SER A 174 10.13 -20.35 7.40
C SER A 174 9.98 -21.31 8.57
N ALA A 175 9.52 -22.53 8.33
CA ALA A 175 9.36 -23.57 9.35
C ALA A 175 10.70 -24.08 9.93
N ARG A 176 11.78 -23.30 9.83
CA ARG A 176 13.04 -23.51 10.55
C ARG A 176 13.16 -22.45 11.64
N HIS A 177 12.60 -22.73 12.81
CA HIS A 177 13.02 -22.28 14.14
C HIS A 177 11.93 -22.70 15.14
N GLN A 178 11.83 -24.01 15.33
CA GLN A 178 11.54 -24.55 16.65
C GLN A 178 12.77 -25.36 17.01
N GLU A 179 13.73 -24.77 17.73
CA GLU A 179 14.55 -25.53 18.66
C GLU A 179 14.73 -24.74 19.97
N PRO A 180 14.67 -25.42 21.12
CA PRO A 180 14.85 -24.83 22.44
C PRO A 180 16.34 -24.65 22.74
N ASP A 181 16.68 -23.53 23.38
CA ASP A 181 17.83 -23.31 24.27
C ASP A 181 19.01 -24.30 24.15
N SER A 182 19.96 -24.01 23.26
CA SER A 182 21.35 -24.48 23.41
C SER A 182 22.29 -23.53 22.65
N GLU A 183 23.15 -22.87 23.40
CA GLU A 183 24.35 -22.20 22.90
C GLU A 183 25.34 -23.25 22.39
N ASP A 184 25.67 -23.26 21.10
CA ASP A 184 27.05 -23.23 20.60
C ASP A 184 27.07 -22.98 19.07
N ASP A 185 28.21 -22.46 18.63
CA ASP A 185 28.56 -21.96 17.30
C ASP A 185 28.62 -23.05 16.19
N ASP A 186 28.63 -22.54 14.95
CA ASP A 186 28.98 -23.17 13.68
C ASP A 186 28.02 -24.22 13.10
N ASP A 187 27.24 -23.80 12.09
CA ASP A 187 26.86 -24.73 11.01
C ASP A 187 26.79 -24.06 9.64
N ASP A 188 27.73 -24.49 8.79
CA ASP A 188 27.71 -24.39 7.34
C ASP A 188 26.54 -25.24 6.78
N GLU A 189 25.55 -24.61 6.16
CA GLU A 189 24.65 -25.34 5.24
C GLU A 189 24.66 -24.72 3.84
N ASP A 190 25.44 -25.37 2.99
CA ASP A 190 25.34 -25.42 1.54
C ASP A 190 23.90 -25.73 1.11
N PHE A 191 23.26 -24.81 0.38
CA PHE A 191 21.97 -25.08 -0.28
C PHE A 191 22.19 -25.14 -1.79
N LEU A 192 22.55 -26.33 -2.26
CA LEU A 192 22.36 -26.77 -3.64
C LEU A 192 21.02 -27.49 -3.76
N GLY A 193 20.27 -27.11 -4.80
CA GLY A 193 19.18 -27.90 -5.36
C GLY A 193 17.81 -27.28 -5.13
N ILE A 194 17.29 -26.60 -6.15
CA ILE A 194 16.05 -26.97 -6.85
C ILE A 194 15.98 -26.13 -8.14
N GLU A 195 15.60 -26.84 -9.20
CA GLU A 195 15.67 -26.52 -10.61
C GLU A 195 14.87 -25.26 -11.01
N GLU A 196 15.43 -24.51 -11.96
CA GLU A 196 14.75 -23.43 -12.68
C GLU A 196 13.71 -24.06 -13.63
N ASP A 197 12.43 -23.93 -13.31
CA ASP A 197 11.35 -24.10 -14.28
C ASP A 197 10.92 -22.71 -14.78
N GLU A 198 11.09 -22.50 -16.08
CA GLU A 198 10.63 -21.34 -16.83
C GLU A 198 9.10 -21.21 -16.70
N ILE A 199 8.63 -20.13 -16.08
CA ILE A 199 7.21 -19.78 -16.05
C ILE A 199 6.92 -18.87 -17.24
N ASP A 200 5.97 -19.31 -18.07
CA ASP A 200 5.48 -18.66 -19.28
C ASP A 200 4.93 -17.25 -18.98
N GLU A 201 5.62 -16.22 -19.46
CA GLU A 201 5.19 -14.82 -19.39
C GLU A 201 4.07 -14.54 -20.40
N ALA A 202 2.82 -14.62 -19.95
CA ALA A 202 1.69 -14.24 -20.78
C ALA A 202 0.60 -13.45 -20.04
N GLU A 203 0.94 -12.43 -19.23
CA GLU A 203 -0.03 -11.36 -18.90
C GLU A 203 0.56 -10.08 -18.28
N ILE A 204 1.54 -9.40 -18.90
CA ILE A 204 1.80 -7.98 -18.58
C ILE A 204 2.14 -7.21 -19.86
N GLY A 205 1.10 -6.73 -20.55
CA GLY A 205 1.23 -5.73 -21.59
C GLY A 205 0.98 -4.33 -21.03
N GLU A 206 2.03 -3.61 -20.65
CA GLU A 206 2.12 -2.16 -20.89
C GLU A 206 3.57 -1.69 -20.69
N THR A 207 4.18 -1.26 -21.79
CA THR A 207 5.51 -0.70 -21.90
C THR A 207 5.61 0.66 -21.21
N VAL A 208 6.55 0.80 -20.26
CA VAL A 208 7.07 2.11 -19.85
C VAL A 208 8.58 2.07 -20.02
N GLU A 209 9.04 2.57 -21.16
CA GLU A 209 10.45 2.87 -21.40
C GLU A 209 10.89 3.96 -20.44
N ILE A 210 11.92 3.67 -19.63
CA ILE A 210 12.68 4.68 -18.91
C ILE A 210 14.09 4.60 -19.48
N GLU A 211 14.40 5.52 -20.39
CA GLU A 211 15.78 5.80 -20.80
C GLU A 211 16.52 6.45 -19.62
N GLU A 212 17.67 5.89 -19.25
CA GLU A 212 18.64 6.61 -18.42
C GLU A 212 20.06 6.32 -18.93
N GLN A 213 20.59 7.26 -19.71
CA GLN A 213 22.02 7.46 -19.90
C GLN A 213 22.57 8.15 -18.65
N THR A 214 23.59 7.58 -18.01
CA THR A 214 24.93 8.17 -17.97
C THR A 214 25.88 7.30 -17.12
N ASP A 215 27.08 7.21 -17.68
CA ASP A 215 28.33 6.71 -17.15
C ASP A 215 28.82 7.58 -15.99
N ASP A 216 29.24 6.98 -14.88
CA ASP A 216 30.48 7.42 -14.24
C ASP A 216 31.05 6.35 -13.30
N SER A 217 32.34 6.09 -13.48
CA SER A 217 33.13 5.12 -12.73
C SER A 217 33.99 5.88 -11.74
N GLU A 218 33.82 5.63 -10.43
CA GLU A 218 34.86 6.01 -9.46
C GLU A 218 35.16 4.90 -8.45
N ALA A 219 36.47 4.72 -8.27
CA ALA A 219 37.14 3.71 -7.47
C ALA A 219 36.99 3.98 -5.96
N VAL A 220 36.80 2.91 -5.19
CA VAL A 220 36.68 2.97 -3.72
C VAL A 220 38.01 2.58 -3.09
N VAL A 221 38.56 3.49 -2.28
CA VAL A 221 39.71 3.23 -1.39
C VAL A 221 39.18 2.80 -0.01
N GLU A 222 39.66 1.67 0.49
CA GLU A 222 39.35 1.12 1.82
C GLU A 222 39.95 1.95 2.95
N ALA A 223 39.15 2.17 4.00
CA ALA A 223 39.65 2.47 5.34
C ALA A 223 38.70 1.84 6.37
N ASP A 224 39.25 0.89 7.14
CA ASP A 224 38.58 0.15 8.21
C ASP A 224 38.50 1.00 9.49
N GLU A 225 37.36 0.95 10.18
CA GLU A 225 37.30 1.14 11.64
C GLU A 225 35.95 0.63 12.17
N ALA A 226 36.03 -0.41 13.00
CA ALA A 226 34.91 -1.11 13.61
C ALA A 226 34.29 -0.30 14.75
N VAL A 227 32.98 -0.03 14.68
CA VAL A 227 32.19 0.43 15.83
C VAL A 227 30.89 -0.36 15.86
N LYS A 228 30.67 -0.99 17.01
CA LYS A 228 29.53 -1.81 17.39
C LYS A 228 28.36 -0.86 17.66
N GLU A 229 27.32 -0.87 16.81
CA GLU A 229 26.07 -0.11 17.04
C GLU A 229 24.93 -1.09 17.30
N SER A 230 24.24 -0.83 18.41
CA SER A 230 23.10 -1.55 18.98
C SER A 230 21.86 -1.53 18.07
N PRO A 231 20.98 -2.55 18.15
CA PRO A 231 19.70 -2.54 17.46
C PRO A 231 18.82 -1.44 18.06
N ILE A 232 18.31 -0.56 17.20
CA ILE A 232 17.30 0.43 17.57
C ILE A 232 15.99 -0.34 17.69
N ASP A 233 15.57 -0.49 18.93
CA ASP A 233 14.31 -1.11 19.30
C ASP A 233 13.14 -0.34 18.70
N SER A 234 12.19 -1.11 18.22
CA SER A 234 11.03 -0.68 17.45
C SER A 234 9.92 -0.37 18.44
N ASP A 235 9.61 0.91 18.65
CA ASP A 235 8.33 1.29 19.25
C ASP A 235 7.26 1.20 18.14
N ASP A 236 6.97 -0.05 17.74
CA ASP A 236 5.74 -0.41 17.04
C ASP A 236 4.71 -0.48 18.17
N SER A 237 3.81 0.49 18.21
CA SER A 237 2.63 0.45 19.08
C SER A 237 1.79 -0.75 18.64
N ASP A 238 2.15 -1.93 19.12
CA ASP A 238 1.39 -3.16 19.05
C ASP A 238 0.21 -2.98 20.01
N GLY A 239 -0.81 -2.25 19.54
CA GLY A 239 -2.13 -2.34 20.12
C GLY A 239 -2.52 -3.81 20.05
N GLY A 240 -2.62 -4.43 21.24
CA GLY A 240 -2.75 -5.88 21.41
C GLY A 240 -3.62 -6.50 20.34
N MET A 241 -3.04 -7.47 19.62
CA MET A 241 -3.74 -8.22 18.59
C MET A 241 -5.03 -8.78 19.19
N ASP A 242 -6.16 -8.23 18.75
CA ASP A 242 -7.46 -8.82 18.99
C ASP A 242 -7.46 -10.24 18.38
N ASP A 243 -7.78 -11.25 19.20
CA ASP A 243 -7.70 -12.67 18.85
C ASP A 243 -8.49 -12.96 17.56
N ASP A 244 -9.62 -12.28 17.37
CA ASP A 244 -10.50 -12.40 16.20
C ASP A 244 -9.76 -12.04 14.89
N ALA A 245 -8.97 -10.98 14.92
CA ALA A 245 -8.22 -10.54 13.75
C ALA A 245 -7.00 -11.43 13.44
N MET A 246 -6.55 -12.26 14.39
CA MET A 246 -5.58 -13.33 14.15
C MET A 246 -6.26 -14.52 13.46
N PHE A 247 -7.44 -14.93 13.93
CA PHE A 247 -8.24 -15.99 13.31
C PHE A 247 -8.58 -15.67 11.84
N ARG A 248 -9.01 -14.44 11.53
CA ARG A 248 -9.27 -14.00 10.14
C ARG A 248 -8.06 -14.19 9.23
N MET A 249 -6.86 -13.81 9.69
CA MET A 249 -5.64 -13.98 8.92
C MET A 249 -5.34 -15.46 8.67
N ASP A 250 -5.52 -16.32 9.66
CA ASP A 250 -5.32 -17.76 9.51
C ASP A 250 -6.34 -18.39 8.54
N THR A 251 -7.58 -17.89 8.50
CA THR A 251 -8.57 -18.27 7.49
C THR A 251 -8.09 -17.97 6.07
N TYR A 252 -7.56 -16.76 5.82
CA TYR A 252 -7.02 -16.42 4.49
C TYR A 252 -5.83 -17.31 4.12
N LEU A 253 -4.95 -17.59 5.08
CA LEU A 253 -3.82 -18.48 4.86
C LEU A 253 -4.26 -19.91 4.56
N ALA A 254 -5.27 -20.42 5.29
CA ALA A 254 -5.83 -21.73 5.03
C ALA A 254 -6.40 -21.83 3.60
N GLN A 255 -7.05 -20.78 3.10
CA GLN A 255 -7.50 -20.72 1.70
C GLN A 255 -6.32 -20.75 0.73
N ILE A 256 -5.26 -19.97 0.97
CA ILE A 256 -4.02 -20.02 0.17
C ILE A 256 -3.43 -21.44 0.13
N PHE A 257 -3.38 -22.13 1.27
CA PHE A 257 -2.85 -23.49 1.35
C PHE A 257 -3.76 -24.55 0.72
N LYS A 258 -5.08 -24.33 0.68
CA LYS A 258 -6.05 -25.28 0.10
C LYS A 258 -5.87 -25.43 -1.41
N GLU A 259 -5.48 -24.36 -2.10
CA GLU A 259 -5.24 -24.36 -3.56
C GLU A 259 -4.12 -25.33 -3.98
N ARG A 260 -3.10 -25.50 -3.12
CA ARG A 260 -2.00 -26.47 -3.31
C ARG A 260 -2.49 -27.91 -3.48
N LYS A 261 -3.58 -28.30 -2.81
CA LYS A 261 -4.06 -29.69 -2.85
C LYS A 261 -4.76 -30.02 -4.17
N ASN A 262 -5.25 -29.01 -4.88
CA ASN A 262 -6.07 -29.15 -6.08
C ASN A 262 -5.30 -28.86 -7.39
N GLN A 263 -4.15 -28.17 -7.32
CA GLN A 263 -3.27 -27.95 -8.47
C GLN A 263 -2.09 -28.93 -8.44
N ALA A 264 -2.07 -29.87 -9.38
CA ALA A 264 -0.90 -30.67 -9.68
C ALA A 264 0.11 -29.81 -10.45
N GLY A 265 0.82 -28.92 -9.76
CA GLY A 265 1.83 -28.04 -10.36
C GLY A 265 2.30 -26.90 -9.47
N GLY A 266 3.54 -27.03 -8.96
CA GLY A 266 4.55 -25.96 -8.89
C GLY A 266 4.44 -24.80 -7.88
N GLU A 267 3.28 -24.18 -7.66
CA GLU A 267 3.29 -22.89 -6.95
C GLU A 267 3.48 -23.02 -5.44
N THR A 268 4.52 -22.37 -4.92
CA THR A 268 4.79 -22.33 -3.48
C THR A 268 3.73 -21.50 -2.76
N ALA A 269 3.43 -21.82 -1.50
CA ALA A 269 2.54 -21.01 -0.67
C ALA A 269 3.00 -19.53 -0.57
N GLN A 270 4.31 -19.31 -0.69
CA GLN A 270 4.88 -17.97 -0.74
C GLN A 270 4.49 -17.23 -2.03
N SER A 271 4.50 -17.91 -3.18
CA SER A 271 4.05 -17.34 -4.46
C SER A 271 2.59 -16.90 -4.38
N GLN A 272 1.72 -17.77 -3.86
CA GLN A 272 0.30 -17.47 -3.68
C GLN A 272 0.05 -16.36 -2.66
N LEU A 273 0.81 -16.31 -1.55
CA LEU A 273 0.75 -15.18 -0.64
C LEU A 273 1.17 -13.87 -1.32
N VAL A 274 2.19 -13.88 -2.18
CA VAL A 274 2.57 -12.67 -2.93
C VAL A 274 1.47 -12.27 -3.92
N LEU A 275 0.84 -13.21 -4.62
CA LEU A 275 -0.31 -12.93 -5.49
C LEU A 275 -1.47 -12.32 -4.68
N PHE A 276 -1.77 -12.85 -3.49
CA PHE A 276 -2.78 -12.28 -2.61
C PHE A 276 -2.41 -10.85 -2.19
N LYS A 277 -1.17 -10.59 -1.79
CA LYS A 277 -0.69 -9.24 -1.48
C LYS A 277 -0.82 -8.28 -2.67
N LEU A 278 -0.49 -8.72 -3.88
CA LEU A 278 -0.64 -7.91 -5.10
C LEU A 278 -2.11 -7.54 -5.36
N ARG A 279 -3.03 -8.48 -5.13
CA ARG A 279 -4.48 -8.25 -5.26
C ARG A 279 -4.98 -7.26 -4.20
N VAL A 280 -4.52 -7.37 -2.96
CA VAL A 280 -4.83 -6.39 -1.90
C VAL A 280 -4.24 -5.01 -2.21
N LEU A 281 -3.04 -4.95 -2.81
CA LEU A 281 -2.44 -3.68 -3.25
C LEU A 281 -3.30 -2.98 -4.32
N SER A 282 -4.01 -3.70 -5.19
CA SER A 282 -4.96 -3.09 -6.13
C SER A 282 -6.09 -2.36 -5.39
N LEU A 283 -6.65 -2.97 -4.34
CA LEU A 283 -7.68 -2.31 -3.52
C LEU A 283 -7.12 -1.09 -2.78
N LEU A 284 -5.92 -1.19 -2.19
CA LEU A 284 -5.27 -0.04 -1.54
C LEU A 284 -4.95 1.09 -2.53
N GLU A 285 -4.59 0.76 -3.78
CA GLU A 285 -4.39 1.75 -4.84
C GLU A 285 -5.70 2.46 -5.22
N ILE A 286 -6.82 1.73 -5.28
CA ILE A 286 -8.14 2.31 -5.49
C ILE A 286 -8.47 3.28 -4.35
N TYR A 287 -8.28 2.86 -3.09
CA TYR A 287 -8.52 3.73 -1.93
C TYR A 287 -7.70 5.04 -2.03
N LEU A 288 -6.39 4.94 -2.31
CA LEU A 288 -5.52 6.12 -2.46
C LEU A 288 -5.95 7.03 -3.61
N HIS A 289 -6.54 6.47 -4.67
CA HIS A 289 -7.01 7.22 -5.83
C HIS A 289 -8.26 8.02 -5.52
N GLU A 290 -9.24 7.40 -4.87
CA GLU A 290 -10.52 8.04 -4.53
C GLU A 290 -10.37 8.98 -3.30
N ASN A 291 -9.44 8.68 -2.39
CA ASN A 291 -9.29 9.36 -1.09
C ASN A 291 -7.91 10.03 -0.83
N PRO A 292 -7.34 10.82 -1.77
CA PRO A 292 -5.98 11.35 -1.64
C PRO A 292 -5.80 12.40 -0.51
N GLY A 293 -6.90 13.05 -0.08
CA GLY A 293 -6.89 14.07 0.98
C GLY A 293 -7.13 13.54 2.39
N LYS A 294 -7.48 12.26 2.55
CA LYS A 294 -7.85 11.67 3.84
C LYS A 294 -6.61 11.41 4.74
N PRO A 295 -6.69 11.57 6.07
CA PRO A 295 -5.55 11.37 6.97
C PRO A 295 -5.00 9.93 6.93
N GLN A 296 -5.84 8.95 6.59
CA GLN A 296 -5.49 7.54 6.41
C GLN A 296 -4.37 7.32 5.38
N VAL A 297 -4.16 8.25 4.44
CA VAL A 297 -3.04 8.19 3.47
C VAL A 297 -1.68 8.15 4.19
N LEU A 298 -1.53 8.79 5.35
CA LEU A 298 -0.30 8.72 6.15
C LEU A 298 -0.10 7.33 6.77
N THR A 299 -1.18 6.69 7.22
CA THR A 299 -1.16 5.31 7.71
C THR A 299 -0.77 4.37 6.59
N LEU A 300 -1.39 4.49 5.40
CA LEU A 300 -1.04 3.69 4.22
C LEU A 300 0.41 3.90 3.81
N TYR A 301 0.87 5.16 3.73
CA TYR A 301 2.27 5.49 3.45
C TYR A 301 3.23 4.76 4.41
N SER A 302 2.98 4.86 5.73
CA SER A 302 3.88 4.32 6.75
C SER A 302 4.01 2.80 6.64
N ASN A 303 2.89 2.12 6.41
CA ASN A 303 2.87 0.66 6.30
C ASN A 303 3.48 0.16 4.98
N LEU A 304 3.20 0.82 3.86
CA LEU A 304 3.78 0.49 2.56
C LEU A 304 5.30 0.79 2.52
N ALA A 305 5.73 1.90 3.10
CA ALA A 305 7.15 2.24 3.21
C ALA A 305 7.91 1.21 4.07
N SER A 306 7.32 0.78 5.19
CA SER A 306 7.88 -0.28 6.02
C SER A 306 8.00 -1.59 5.25
N ALA A 307 6.95 -2.00 4.53
CA ALA A 307 6.95 -3.21 3.71
C ALA A 307 8.04 -3.17 2.62
N LEU A 308 8.24 -2.02 1.97
CA LEU A 308 9.27 -1.83 0.93
C LEU A 308 10.71 -1.89 1.49
N VAL A 309 10.92 -1.39 2.72
CA VAL A 309 12.24 -1.40 3.35
C VAL A 309 12.63 -2.82 3.81
N LYS A 310 11.68 -3.69 4.18
CA LYS A 310 11.92 -5.06 4.65
C LYS A 310 12.54 -5.98 3.60
N PRO A 311 13.58 -6.78 3.91
CA PRO A 311 14.25 -7.68 2.97
C PRO A 311 13.30 -8.60 2.18
N HIS A 312 13.40 -8.57 0.85
CA HIS A 312 12.74 -9.49 -0.08
C HIS A 312 13.80 -10.47 -0.62
N THR A 313 13.57 -11.77 -0.49
CA THR A 313 14.55 -12.82 -0.82
C THR A 313 14.24 -13.57 -2.13
N THR A 314 13.04 -13.41 -2.68
CA THR A 314 12.59 -14.10 -3.92
C THR A 314 12.26 -13.10 -5.04
N GLU A 315 12.38 -13.52 -6.30
CA GLU A 315 12.08 -12.66 -7.46
C GLU A 315 10.62 -12.16 -7.48
N ILE A 316 9.68 -13.03 -7.12
CA ILE A 316 8.26 -12.67 -6.95
C ILE A 316 8.10 -11.58 -5.85
N SER A 317 8.92 -11.62 -4.79
CA SER A 317 8.93 -10.56 -3.78
C SER A 317 9.59 -9.25 -4.26
N GLU A 318 10.45 -9.28 -5.29
CA GLU A 318 10.93 -8.07 -5.95
C GLU A 318 9.82 -7.38 -6.75
N GLN A 319 8.98 -8.14 -7.47
CA GLN A 319 7.81 -7.61 -8.17
C GLN A 319 6.84 -6.92 -7.19
N LEU A 320 6.60 -7.52 -6.02
CA LEU A 320 5.82 -6.90 -4.96
C LEU A 320 6.42 -5.56 -4.50
N GLY A 321 7.74 -5.51 -4.30
CA GLY A 321 8.45 -4.28 -3.96
C GLY A 321 8.32 -3.19 -5.04
N GLN A 322 8.45 -3.56 -6.33
CA GLN A 322 8.24 -2.65 -7.45
C GLN A 322 6.80 -2.12 -7.50
N ARG A 323 5.81 -2.99 -7.25
CA ARG A 323 4.40 -2.59 -7.19
C ARG A 323 4.14 -1.59 -6.08
N ILE A 324 4.63 -1.86 -4.86
CA ILE A 324 4.51 -0.94 -3.72
C ILE A 324 5.14 0.42 -4.05
N TRP A 325 6.34 0.42 -4.64
CA TRP A 325 7.01 1.65 -5.03
C TRP A 325 6.27 2.45 -6.09
N GLY A 326 5.73 1.76 -7.10
CA GLY A 326 4.87 2.39 -8.11
C GLY A 326 3.67 3.10 -7.49
N ILE A 327 3.02 2.48 -6.51
CA ILE A 327 1.90 3.08 -5.76
C ILE A 327 2.37 4.29 -4.96
N LEU A 328 3.45 4.17 -4.17
CA LEU A 328 4.00 5.27 -3.38
C LEU A 328 4.35 6.47 -4.27
N GLN A 329 5.00 6.24 -5.41
CA GLN A 329 5.36 7.30 -6.35
C GLN A 329 4.13 7.95 -7.01
N LYS A 330 3.25 7.15 -7.62
CA LYS A 330 2.18 7.66 -8.48
C LYS A 330 0.98 8.17 -7.68
N LYS A 331 0.62 7.50 -6.60
CA LYS A 331 -0.62 7.74 -5.84
C LYS A 331 -0.43 8.52 -4.55
N ILE A 332 0.79 8.61 -4.02
CA ILE A 332 1.08 9.40 -2.81
C ILE A 332 1.93 10.63 -3.16
N PHE A 333 3.16 10.43 -3.65
CA PHE A 333 4.09 11.55 -3.83
C PHE A 333 3.72 12.49 -4.98
N LYS A 334 3.20 11.94 -6.09
CA LYS A 334 2.75 12.69 -7.27
C LYS A 334 1.27 13.08 -7.24
N ALA A 335 0.54 12.73 -6.17
CA ALA A 335 -0.86 13.08 -6.05
C ALA A 335 -1.05 14.61 -6.02
N LYS A 336 -2.10 15.07 -6.71
CA LYS A 336 -2.50 16.48 -6.73
C LYS A 336 -2.94 16.90 -5.33
N ASP A 337 -3.79 16.10 -4.71
CA ASP A 337 -4.25 16.31 -3.34
C ASP A 337 -3.43 15.51 -2.33
N PHE A 338 -3.49 15.92 -1.07
CA PHE A 338 -2.71 15.33 0.01
C PHE A 338 -3.37 15.65 1.36
N PRO A 339 -3.04 14.91 2.43
CA PRO A 339 -3.66 15.09 3.74
C PRO A 339 -3.50 16.52 4.28
N LYS A 340 -4.62 17.24 4.35
CA LYS A 340 -4.69 18.64 4.79
C LYS A 340 -5.88 18.78 5.74
N GLY A 341 -5.64 18.65 7.04
CA GLY A 341 -6.68 18.80 8.06
C GLY A 341 -6.13 18.60 9.46
N GLU A 342 -6.88 19.04 10.47
CA GLU A 342 -6.48 18.96 11.88
C GLU A 342 -6.24 17.53 12.37
N ALA A 343 -6.91 16.55 11.77
CA ALA A 343 -6.71 15.13 12.03
C ALA A 343 -5.25 14.65 11.79
N VAL A 344 -4.48 15.37 10.98
CA VAL A 344 -3.04 15.09 10.80
C VAL A 344 -2.27 15.77 11.93
N GLN A 345 -1.75 14.99 12.88
CA GLN A 345 -0.97 15.53 13.99
C GLN A 345 0.46 15.87 13.55
N LEU A 346 0.99 17.02 14.02
CA LEU A 346 2.36 17.43 13.76
C LEU A 346 3.39 16.43 14.31
N SER A 347 3.12 15.84 15.48
CA SER A 347 3.94 14.79 16.09
C SER A 347 4.15 13.57 15.17
N THR A 348 3.11 13.16 14.45
CA THR A 348 3.18 12.07 13.46
C THR A 348 4.07 12.49 12.28
N LEU A 349 3.91 13.71 11.78
CA LEU A 349 4.73 14.23 10.68
C LEU A 349 6.21 14.35 11.08
N GLU A 350 6.50 14.81 12.30
CA GLU A 350 7.84 14.87 12.88
C GLU A 350 8.48 13.48 12.97
N SER A 351 7.78 12.50 13.52
CA SER A 351 8.26 11.11 13.63
C SER A 351 8.58 10.51 12.25
N LEU A 352 7.69 10.72 11.27
CA LEU A 352 7.90 10.25 9.91
C LEU A 352 9.05 10.98 9.22
N LEU A 353 9.19 12.29 9.42
CA LEU A 353 10.30 13.08 8.89
C LEU A 353 11.63 12.55 9.43
N GLU A 354 11.73 12.36 10.75
CA GLU A 354 12.94 11.84 11.39
C GLU A 354 13.31 10.44 10.87
N LYS A 355 12.32 9.53 10.76
CA LYS A 355 12.51 8.18 10.20
C LYS A 355 13.03 8.24 8.76
N ASN A 356 12.46 9.10 7.92
CA ASN A 356 12.85 9.23 6.52
C ASN A 356 14.27 9.81 6.37
N LEU A 357 14.63 10.83 7.15
CA LEU A 357 15.98 11.39 7.11
C LEU A 357 17.03 10.38 7.59
N LYS A 358 16.73 9.60 8.63
CA LYS A 358 17.57 8.47 9.07
C LYS A 358 17.71 7.41 7.97
N LEU A 359 16.64 7.11 7.21
CA LEU A 359 16.71 6.20 6.07
C LEU A 359 17.59 6.76 4.94
N ALA A 360 17.48 8.06 4.64
CA ALA A 360 18.29 8.73 3.63
C ALA A 360 19.79 8.78 3.99
N SER A 361 20.13 8.74 5.28
CA SER A 361 21.52 8.75 5.75
C SER A 361 22.19 7.38 5.85
N LYS A 362 21.44 6.27 5.70
CA LYS A 362 21.99 4.92 5.88
C LYS A 362 23.03 4.60 4.80
N PRO A 363 24.27 4.22 5.16
CA PRO A 363 25.26 3.81 4.18
C PRO A 363 24.89 2.47 3.54
N PHE A 364 25.29 2.29 2.28
CA PHE A 364 25.21 0.99 1.63
C PHE A 364 26.13 0.00 2.32
N LYS A 365 25.57 -1.00 3.02
CA LYS A 365 26.34 -2.07 3.64
C LYS A 365 26.62 -3.15 2.60
N ARG A 366 27.85 -3.22 2.08
CA ARG A 366 28.35 -4.42 1.37
C ARG A 366 28.55 -5.53 2.41
N LYS A 367 27.89 -6.69 2.25
CA LYS A 367 28.22 -7.88 3.05
C LYS A 367 29.70 -8.21 2.81
N LYS A 368 30.50 -8.23 3.88
CA LYS A 368 31.94 -8.51 3.85
C LYS A 368 32.26 -10.01 3.72
N SER A 369 31.28 -10.92 3.86
CA SER A 369 31.49 -12.37 3.76
C SER A 369 30.66 -13.01 2.63
N ALA A 370 31.32 -13.93 1.92
CA ALA A 370 30.93 -14.63 0.69
C ALA A 370 30.77 -13.72 -0.54
N VAL A 371 31.49 -14.02 -1.64
CA VAL A 371 31.35 -13.36 -2.94
C VAL A 371 29.90 -13.55 -3.42
N PRO A 372 29.01 -12.56 -3.28
CA PRO A 372 27.66 -12.68 -3.79
C PRO A 372 27.75 -12.62 -5.32
N SER A 373 26.96 -13.41 -6.03
CA SER A 373 26.90 -13.34 -7.49
C SER A 373 26.67 -11.88 -7.95
N LYS A 374 27.28 -11.46 -9.06
CA LYS A 374 27.14 -10.09 -9.60
C LYS A 374 25.66 -9.68 -9.73
N LYS A 375 24.76 -10.64 -10.02
CA LYS A 375 23.29 -10.46 -10.07
C LYS A 375 22.72 -10.07 -8.70
N LYS A 376 23.06 -10.78 -7.61
CA LYS A 376 22.61 -10.48 -6.24
C LYS A 376 23.15 -9.13 -5.72
N GLN A 377 24.39 -8.77 -6.07
CA GLN A 377 24.95 -7.45 -5.73
C GLN A 377 24.22 -6.31 -6.44
N SER A 378 23.94 -6.47 -7.74
CA SER A 378 23.20 -5.49 -8.54
C SER A 378 21.77 -5.28 -8.03
N ALA A 379 21.06 -6.36 -7.70
CA ALA A 379 19.71 -6.28 -7.11
C ALA A 379 19.70 -5.53 -5.76
N SER A 380 20.65 -5.86 -4.86
CA SER A 380 20.81 -5.16 -3.59
C SER A 380 21.10 -3.66 -3.76
N TRP A 381 21.94 -3.30 -4.74
CA TRP A 381 22.24 -1.90 -5.05
C TRP A 381 21.04 -1.14 -5.64
N LYS A 382 20.33 -1.74 -6.61
CA LYS A 382 19.09 -1.18 -7.17
C LYS A 382 18.07 -0.89 -6.08
N ARG A 383 17.90 -1.84 -5.16
CA ARG A 383 17.01 -1.67 -4.02
C ARG A 383 17.48 -0.59 -3.05
N HIS A 384 18.77 -0.51 -2.77
CA HIS A 384 19.28 0.56 -1.93
C HIS A 384 19.00 1.94 -2.54
N LYS A 385 19.20 2.11 -3.86
CA LYS A 385 18.81 3.33 -4.59
C LYS A 385 17.31 3.64 -4.44
N MET A 386 16.47 2.62 -4.55
CA MET A 386 15.01 2.74 -4.39
C MET A 386 14.63 3.19 -2.98
N ILE A 387 15.26 2.65 -1.93
CA ILE A 387 15.05 3.07 -0.53
C ILE A 387 15.52 4.50 -0.29
N ILE A 388 16.66 4.92 -0.87
CA ILE A 388 17.09 6.32 -0.81
C ILE A 388 16.07 7.22 -1.50
N SER A 389 15.63 6.86 -2.70
CA SER A 389 14.62 7.63 -3.44
C SER A 389 13.30 7.72 -2.67
N LEU A 390 12.89 6.65 -1.98
CA LEU A 390 11.76 6.64 -1.07
C LEU A 390 11.94 7.66 0.05
N ALA A 391 13.07 7.62 0.74
CA ALA A 391 13.38 8.52 1.84
C ALA A 391 13.39 10.00 1.40
N GLN A 392 13.92 10.27 0.21
CA GLN A 392 13.97 11.64 -0.33
C GLN A 392 12.58 12.15 -0.73
N ASN A 393 11.83 11.38 -1.53
CA ASN A 393 10.50 11.79 -1.98
C ASN A 393 9.51 11.93 -0.82
N SER A 394 9.58 11.03 0.15
CA SER A 394 8.76 11.11 1.36
C SER A 394 9.12 12.32 2.22
N THR A 395 10.41 12.68 2.34
CA THR A 395 10.82 13.92 3.02
C THR A 395 10.19 15.13 2.35
N TYR A 396 10.27 15.24 1.03
CA TYR A 396 9.65 16.36 0.30
C TYR A 396 8.13 16.39 0.49
N TRP A 397 7.48 15.23 0.47
CA TRP A 397 6.04 15.12 0.65
C TRP A 397 5.58 15.50 2.06
N ILE A 398 6.28 15.05 3.11
CA ILE A 398 5.97 15.43 4.49
C ILE A 398 6.18 16.92 4.71
N LEU A 399 7.30 17.49 4.22
CA LEU A 399 7.53 18.93 4.31
C LEU A 399 6.48 19.73 3.54
N LYS A 400 5.94 19.19 2.43
CA LYS A 400 4.79 19.78 1.72
C LYS A 400 3.52 19.79 2.58
N ILE A 401 3.26 18.74 3.35
CA ILE A 401 2.12 18.68 4.29
C ILE A 401 2.29 19.68 5.43
N ILE A 402 3.47 19.73 6.04
CA ILE A 402 3.80 20.66 7.14
C ILE A 402 3.60 22.12 6.69
N ASP A 403 4.15 22.46 5.52
CA ASP A 403 4.06 23.79 4.92
C ASP A 403 2.61 24.23 4.64
N ALA A 404 1.77 23.31 4.16
CA ALA A 404 0.35 23.59 3.88
C ALA A 404 -0.47 23.87 5.14
N ARG A 405 -0.02 23.41 6.31
CA ARG A 405 -0.71 23.60 7.60
C ARG A 405 -0.39 24.92 8.29
N LYS A 406 0.62 25.66 7.80
CA LYS A 406 0.98 27.01 8.28
C LYS A 406 1.15 27.07 9.81
N PHE A 407 1.86 26.10 10.38
CA PHE A 407 2.25 26.12 11.79
C PHE A 407 3.08 27.35 12.12
N SER A 408 3.03 27.81 13.37
CA SER A 408 3.89 28.88 13.86
C SER A 408 5.34 28.44 14.03
N ASP A 409 6.29 29.38 14.02
CA ASP A 409 7.71 29.09 14.22
C ASP A 409 7.99 28.33 15.53
N SER A 410 7.23 28.63 16.59
CA SER A 410 7.34 27.93 17.88
C SER A 410 6.94 26.45 17.81
N GLU A 411 5.92 26.12 17.02
CA GLU A 411 5.47 24.74 16.83
C GLU A 411 6.46 23.96 15.95
N LEU A 412 7.08 24.63 14.98
CA LEU A 412 8.05 24.04 14.06
C LEU A 412 9.43 23.81 14.68
N GLN A 413 9.66 24.19 15.93
CA GLN A 413 10.97 24.08 16.57
C GLN A 413 11.54 22.66 16.49
N ARG A 414 10.71 21.65 16.76
CA ARG A 414 11.15 20.25 16.67
C ARG A 414 11.41 19.79 15.23
N VAL A 415 10.65 20.28 14.25
CA VAL A 415 10.94 20.05 12.82
C VAL A 415 12.30 20.64 12.46
N PHE A 416 12.61 21.85 12.91
CA PHE A 416 13.92 22.45 12.73
C PHE A 416 15.03 21.67 13.42
N ASP A 417 14.79 21.15 14.63
CA ASP A 417 15.78 20.36 15.35
C ASP A 417 16.04 19.00 14.69
N ILE A 418 15.01 18.36 14.12
CA ILE A 418 15.15 17.16 13.28
C ILE A 418 15.98 17.47 12.04
N LEU A 419 15.72 18.60 11.38
CA LEU A 419 16.47 19.02 10.19
C LEU A 419 17.90 19.48 10.53
N LYS A 420 18.14 20.02 11.74
CA LYS A 420 19.50 20.20 12.29
C LYS A 420 20.13 18.84 12.62
N GLY A 421 19.36 17.83 12.99
CA GLY A 421 19.84 16.46 13.18
C GLY A 421 20.49 15.85 11.92
N LEU A 422 20.18 16.36 10.72
CA LEU A 422 20.90 16.02 9.47
C LEU A 422 22.39 16.33 9.53
N VAL A 423 22.88 17.07 10.52
CA VAL A 423 24.27 17.45 10.73
C VAL A 423 25.22 16.28 10.95
N GLY A 424 24.70 15.09 11.26
CA GLY A 424 25.47 13.85 11.06
C GLY A 424 26.12 13.77 9.67
N TYR A 425 25.53 14.42 8.66
CA TYR A 425 26.12 14.64 7.33
C TYR A 425 27.47 15.36 7.34
N PHE A 426 27.61 16.46 8.07
CA PHE A 426 28.83 17.27 8.13
C PHE A 426 29.89 16.68 9.08
N ASP A 427 29.44 15.98 10.13
CA ASP A 427 30.33 15.49 11.19
C ASP A 427 30.70 14.01 11.05
N SER A 428 30.04 13.25 10.16
CA SER A 428 30.32 11.83 9.90
C SER A 428 30.71 11.57 8.45
N LYS A 429 31.85 10.89 8.26
CA LYS A 429 32.26 10.32 6.96
C LYS A 429 31.34 9.19 6.49
N LYS A 430 30.50 8.65 7.38
CA LYS A 430 29.61 7.50 7.10
C LYS A 430 28.25 7.92 6.52
N SER A 431 27.88 9.21 6.59
CA SER A 431 26.61 9.69 6.04
C SER A 431 26.70 9.80 4.51
N GLN A 432 25.78 9.12 3.83
CA GLN A 432 25.67 9.09 2.35
C GLN A 432 24.60 10.05 1.81
N ILE A 433 24.15 11.02 2.62
CA ILE A 433 23.24 12.05 2.13
C ILE A 433 23.93 12.81 0.98
N LYS A 434 23.20 13.15 -0.08
CA LYS A 434 23.73 13.95 -1.18
C LYS A 434 23.45 15.42 -0.94
N SER A 435 24.42 16.30 -1.24
CA SER A 435 24.22 17.76 -1.16
C SER A 435 23.01 18.22 -1.99
N GLU A 436 22.79 17.65 -3.19
CA GLU A 436 21.62 17.97 -4.03
C GLU A 436 20.27 17.67 -3.37
N PHE A 437 20.19 16.66 -2.50
CA PHE A 437 18.97 16.40 -1.73
C PHE A 437 18.63 17.57 -0.79
N LEU A 438 19.65 18.10 -0.09
CA LEU A 438 19.49 19.24 0.80
C LEU A 438 19.20 20.53 0.03
N LYS A 439 19.89 20.76 -1.10
CA LYS A 439 19.59 21.89 -1.99
C LYS A 439 18.14 21.86 -2.46
N GLU A 440 17.64 20.69 -2.84
CA GLU A 440 16.26 20.53 -3.29
C GLU A 440 15.23 20.78 -2.16
N ILE A 441 15.55 20.43 -0.90
CA ILE A 441 14.73 20.83 0.26
C ILE A 441 14.63 22.35 0.32
N PHE A 442 15.76 23.07 0.22
CA PHE A 442 15.78 24.53 0.32
C PHE A 442 15.12 25.22 -0.88
N ARG A 443 15.26 24.68 -2.10
CA ARG A 443 14.55 25.16 -3.30
C ARG A 443 13.03 25.03 -3.14
N ARG A 444 12.57 23.87 -2.65
CA ARG A 444 11.14 23.62 -2.45
C ARG A 444 10.58 24.41 -1.29
N ARG A 445 11.34 24.58 -0.21
CA ARG A 445 10.92 25.19 1.06
C ARG A 445 11.98 26.18 1.58
N PRO A 446 12.02 27.41 1.03
CA PRO A 446 13.05 28.39 1.39
C PRO A 446 13.11 28.72 2.89
N TRP A 447 11.98 28.70 3.60
CA TRP A 447 11.91 28.99 5.04
C TRP A 447 12.78 28.05 5.88
N ILE A 448 12.93 26.79 5.47
CA ILE A 448 13.84 25.83 6.12
C ILE A 448 15.28 26.29 5.96
N GLY A 449 15.65 26.66 4.73
CA GLY A 449 16.99 27.16 4.41
C GLY A 449 17.32 28.43 5.18
N HIS A 450 16.37 29.35 5.28
CA HIS A 450 16.53 30.60 6.04
C HIS A 450 16.77 30.34 7.53
N HIS A 451 16.02 29.41 8.13
CA HIS A 451 16.22 29.03 9.54
C HIS A 451 17.58 28.34 9.77
N LEU A 452 18.03 27.49 8.85
CA LEU A 452 19.30 26.77 8.95
C LEU A 452 20.51 27.58 8.50
N PHE A 453 20.31 28.80 7.97
CA PHE A 453 21.37 29.61 7.37
C PHE A 453 22.53 29.87 8.34
N GLY A 454 22.26 30.37 9.54
CA GLY A 454 23.29 30.64 10.55
C GLY A 454 24.05 29.38 10.96
N PHE A 455 23.34 28.25 11.05
CA PHE A 455 23.94 26.97 11.38
C PHE A 455 24.87 26.45 10.26
N LEU A 456 24.45 26.55 8.99
CA LEU A 456 25.26 26.14 7.84
C LEU A 456 26.51 27.02 7.67
N LEU A 457 26.39 28.32 7.92
CA LEU A 457 27.53 29.24 7.94
C LEU A 457 28.59 28.83 8.96
N GLU A 458 28.17 28.41 10.16
CA GLU A 458 29.10 27.89 11.17
C GLU A 458 29.84 26.64 10.65
N LYS A 459 29.13 25.74 9.96
CA LYS A 459 29.70 24.51 9.38
C LYS A 459 30.66 24.76 8.21
N CYS A 460 30.54 25.88 7.49
CA CYS A 460 31.54 26.28 6.50
C CYS A 460 32.95 26.43 7.14
N GLY A 461 33.03 26.84 8.41
CA GLY A 461 34.29 26.97 9.15
C GLY A 461 34.67 25.74 9.97
N SER A 462 33.70 24.98 10.48
CA SER A 462 33.92 23.95 11.50
C SER A 462 33.77 22.49 11.04
N ALA A 463 33.31 22.23 9.80
CA ALA A 463 33.17 20.86 9.30
C ALA A 463 34.52 20.12 9.21
N LYS A 464 34.51 18.80 9.48
CA LYS A 464 35.72 17.97 9.64
C LYS A 464 36.57 17.83 8.38
N SER A 465 35.98 17.96 7.20
CA SER A 465 36.70 17.80 5.92
C SER A 465 36.48 19.00 5.01
N GLU A 466 37.48 19.29 4.17
CA GLU A 466 37.41 20.37 3.20
C GLU A 466 36.24 20.19 2.22
N PHE A 467 36.03 18.97 1.72
CA PHE A 467 34.87 18.62 0.91
C PHE A 467 33.55 19.02 1.56
N ARG A 468 33.38 18.75 2.87
CA ARG A 468 32.17 19.11 3.61
C ARG A 468 32.03 20.61 3.85
N ARG A 469 33.14 21.35 3.99
CA ARG A 469 33.10 22.83 4.04
C ARG A 469 32.63 23.41 2.71
N VAL A 470 33.07 22.85 1.58
CA VAL A 470 32.62 23.25 0.24
C VAL A 470 31.14 22.92 0.07
N ASP A 471 30.70 21.73 0.45
CA ASP A 471 29.26 21.37 0.45
C ASP A 471 28.41 22.35 1.28
N ALA A 472 28.89 22.76 2.45
CA ALA A 472 28.20 23.73 3.30
C ALA A 472 28.07 25.09 2.60
N LEU A 473 29.16 25.56 1.97
CA LEU A 473 29.15 26.80 1.18
C LEU A 473 28.16 26.72 0.01
N ASP A 474 28.12 25.58 -0.68
CA ASP A 474 27.18 25.30 -1.76
C ASP A 474 25.72 25.39 -1.32
N LEU A 475 25.40 24.87 -0.13
CA LEU A 475 24.07 24.99 0.46
C LEU A 475 23.74 26.43 0.86
N VAL A 476 24.70 27.15 1.45
CA VAL A 476 24.55 28.58 1.79
C VAL A 476 24.29 29.41 0.53
N MET A 477 25.01 29.14 -0.56
CA MET A 477 24.78 29.81 -1.85
C MET A 477 23.37 29.56 -2.37
N GLU A 478 22.86 28.33 -2.27
CA GLU A 478 21.49 28.01 -2.69
C GLU A 478 20.45 28.77 -1.86
N ILE A 479 20.67 28.91 -0.55
CA ILE A 479 19.81 29.69 0.34
C ILE A 479 19.83 31.17 -0.07
N LEU A 480 21.00 31.75 -0.32
CA LEU A 480 21.14 33.15 -0.73
C LEU A 480 20.40 33.47 -2.04
N LYS A 481 20.41 32.55 -3.02
CA LYS A 481 19.64 32.72 -4.27
C LYS A 481 18.15 32.96 -3.98
N SER A 482 17.57 32.21 -3.04
CA SER A 482 16.17 32.35 -2.66
C SER A 482 15.85 33.67 -1.95
N MET A 483 16.80 34.20 -1.17
CA MET A 483 16.64 35.49 -0.48
C MET A 483 16.69 36.66 -1.46
N VAL A 484 17.59 36.60 -2.44
CA VAL A 484 17.70 37.65 -3.47
C VAL A 484 16.47 37.70 -4.37
N SER A 485 15.90 36.55 -4.77
CA SER A 485 14.67 36.52 -5.58
C SER A 485 13.44 37.09 -4.86
N SER A 486 13.36 36.95 -3.53
CA SER A 486 12.25 37.50 -2.74
C SER A 486 12.30 39.04 -2.58
N GLY A 487 13.48 39.65 -2.75
CA GLY A 487 13.65 41.10 -2.62
C GLY A 487 13.30 41.90 -3.88
N THR A 488 13.17 41.25 -5.04
CA THR A 488 12.88 41.93 -6.31
C THR A 488 11.40 42.25 -6.54
N ASP A 489 10.47 41.52 -5.91
CA ASP A 489 9.02 41.74 -6.09
C ASP A 489 8.45 42.92 -5.31
N GLU A 490 9.17 43.47 -4.32
CA GLU A 490 8.74 44.68 -3.58
C GLU A 490 9.14 46.00 -4.25
N SER A 491 9.72 45.97 -5.46
CA SER A 491 10.19 47.17 -6.17
C SER A 491 9.44 47.47 -7.48
N SER A 492 8.10 47.54 -7.44
CA SER A 492 7.33 48.22 -8.49
C SER A 492 7.10 49.69 -8.11
N PRO A 493 7.50 50.67 -8.94
CA PRO A 493 7.50 52.08 -8.56
C PRO A 493 6.09 52.67 -8.53
N MET A 494 5.83 53.46 -7.48
CA MET A 494 4.69 54.37 -7.36
C MET A 494 4.43 55.12 -8.69
N HIS A 495 3.27 54.89 -9.29
CA HIS A 495 2.72 55.83 -10.27
C HIS A 495 2.25 57.09 -9.54
N GLN A 496 3.16 58.06 -9.48
CA GLN A 496 2.91 59.43 -9.08
C GLN A 496 2.05 60.11 -10.15
N LYS A 497 0.72 60.16 -9.92
CA LYS A 497 -0.16 61.10 -10.64
C LYS A 497 0.23 62.52 -10.26
N ARG A 498 0.77 63.27 -11.21
CA ARG A 498 0.93 64.73 -11.14
C ARG A 498 -0.07 65.34 -12.15
N CYS A 499 -0.90 66.24 -11.60
CA CYS A 499 -1.82 67.22 -12.20
C CYS A 499 -2.37 66.97 -13.60
#